data_AF-A0A8J2I282-F1
#
_entry.id   AF-A0A8J2I282-F1
#
_cell.length_a   1.000
_cell.length_b   1.000
_cell.length_c   1.000
_cell.angle_alpha   90.00
_cell.angle_beta   90.00
_cell.angle_gamma   90.00
#
_symmetry.space_group_name_H-M   'P 1'
#
loop_
_entity.id
_entity.type
_entity.pdbx_description
1 polymer ?
#
loop_
_entity_poly.entity_id
_entity_poly.type
_entity_poly.pdbx_seq_one_letter_code
_entity_poly.pdbx_strand_id
1 'polypeptide(L)'
;MKVQFALVSMLFSIPPAFSHTAFTNFFVNGVSQGDGVAMRMNPNPGSVGSPIGSLNSNDMACNVGGTKGVSRVQPVPDGALVTFEIRSSANDPSKHRLSRSHHGPCAVYLKKVDSAIRDKAIGDGWFKIFDYGYNASTKSWCTDEIINNNGLFSVRLPKSLQGGYYLARPEILALHSATAGDPQVYTGCAQIFVQSNGDLGPKSTVSIPGHMKYGEPSTSFNIYVNKNAEYRVPGPSVAKLVAKTGQAGTPSPTQKEGLKPKGCIVENDNWCGKEVSSYSDQKGCWAASKECWAQGKTCWASMSPTGGAGCQLWQRKCQRIQNACKAKRFVGPPNKGKILTPKRRTIDVGLVMAS
;
A
#
# COMPACT_ATOMS: atom_id res chain seq x y z
N MET A 1 20.79 61.08 -18.82
CA MET A 1 19.63 60.49 -19.53
C MET A 1 19.54 59.01 -19.17
N LYS A 2 18.41 58.62 -18.56
CA LYS A 2 17.83 57.28 -18.36
C LYS A 2 18.75 56.11 -17.94
N VAL A 3 18.80 55.85 -16.64
CA VAL A 3 19.20 54.54 -16.08
C VAL A 3 17.95 53.65 -16.07
N GLN A 4 17.93 52.62 -16.91
CA GLN A 4 16.86 51.61 -16.95
C GLN A 4 17.04 50.64 -15.76
N PHE A 5 16.06 50.61 -14.87
CA PHE A 5 15.93 49.54 -13.88
C PHE A 5 15.32 48.31 -14.56
N ALA A 6 16.13 47.26 -14.72
CA ALA A 6 15.63 45.94 -15.10
C ALA A 6 14.95 45.29 -13.88
N LEU A 7 13.62 45.18 -13.91
CA LEU A 7 12.85 44.38 -12.96
C LEU A 7 13.12 42.89 -13.21
N VAL A 8 13.90 42.26 -12.33
CA VAL A 8 14.02 40.81 -12.26
C VAL A 8 12.73 40.26 -11.63
N SER A 9 11.85 39.71 -12.46
CA SER A 9 10.66 39.00 -11.99
C SER A 9 11.08 37.66 -11.38
N MET A 10 11.08 37.57 -10.05
CA MET A 10 11.16 36.27 -9.35
C MET A 10 9.87 35.50 -9.63
N LEU A 11 9.95 34.50 -10.51
CA LEU A 11 8.96 33.43 -10.62
C LEU A 11 8.97 32.66 -9.30
N PHE A 12 8.07 33.01 -8.38
CA PHE A 12 7.73 32.16 -7.24
C PHE A 12 7.14 30.87 -7.80
N SER A 13 7.95 29.81 -7.83
CA SER A 13 7.47 28.46 -8.06
C SER A 13 6.61 28.09 -6.85
N ILE A 14 5.28 28.16 -7.01
CA ILE A 14 4.34 27.64 -6.00
C ILE A 14 4.71 26.17 -5.82
N PRO A 15 5.03 25.71 -4.58
CA PRO A 15 5.26 24.30 -4.34
C PRO A 15 4.04 23.53 -4.86
N PRO A 16 4.22 22.43 -5.62
CA PRO A 16 3.07 21.65 -6.08
C PRO A 16 2.24 21.29 -4.84
N ALA A 17 0.98 21.74 -4.83
CA ALA A 17 0.04 21.36 -3.80
C ALA A 17 -0.19 19.85 -3.94
N PHE A 18 0.48 19.05 -3.12
CA PHE A 18 0.32 17.59 -3.10
C PHE A 18 -1.03 17.22 -2.44
N SER A 19 -2.14 17.64 -3.03
CA SER A 19 -3.45 17.51 -2.40
C SER A 19 -3.94 16.07 -2.24
N HIS A 20 -3.34 15.15 -3.01
CA HIS A 20 -3.81 13.80 -3.24
C HIS A 20 -2.98 12.76 -2.48
N THR A 21 -3.39 11.49 -2.49
CA THR A 21 -2.74 10.47 -1.66
C THR A 21 -2.68 9.09 -2.30
N ALA A 22 -1.76 8.26 -1.81
CA ALA A 22 -1.63 6.85 -2.19
C ALA A 22 -1.41 5.98 -0.96
N PHE A 23 -1.98 4.77 -0.97
CA PHE A 23 -1.66 3.72 0.01
C PHE A 23 -0.31 3.09 -0.32
N THR A 24 0.69 3.30 0.53
CA THR A 24 2.12 3.03 0.22
C THR A 24 2.73 1.88 1.00
N ASN A 25 2.18 1.62 2.17
CA ASN A 25 2.66 0.61 3.11
C ASN A 25 1.48 0.11 3.94
N PHE A 26 1.70 -1.00 4.63
CA PHE A 26 0.81 -1.41 5.70
C PHE A 26 1.61 -2.01 6.85
N PHE A 27 0.96 -2.13 8.00
CA PHE A 27 1.54 -2.61 9.23
C PHE A 27 0.68 -3.73 9.78
N VAL A 28 1.34 -4.70 10.41
CA VAL A 28 0.68 -5.82 11.08
C VAL A 28 1.10 -5.76 12.54
N ASN A 29 0.15 -5.50 13.43
CA ASN A 29 0.40 -5.27 14.86
C ASN A 29 1.52 -4.22 15.09
N GLY A 30 1.45 -3.11 14.35
CA GLY A 30 2.42 -2.02 14.40
C GLY A 30 3.75 -2.28 13.68
N VAL A 31 4.03 -3.51 13.22
CA VAL A 31 5.27 -3.81 12.47
C VAL A 31 5.06 -3.44 11.01
N SER A 32 5.89 -2.52 10.48
CA SER A 32 5.87 -2.16 9.06
C SER A 32 6.09 -3.39 8.18
N GLN A 33 5.39 -3.48 7.05
CA GLN A 33 5.62 -4.52 6.05
C GLN A 33 6.64 -4.11 4.98
N GLY A 34 7.03 -2.83 4.98
CA GLY A 34 7.96 -2.23 4.04
C GLY A 34 7.23 -1.59 2.87
N ASP A 35 7.73 -0.43 2.44
CA ASP A 35 7.11 0.35 1.38
C ASP A 35 6.98 -0.47 0.09
N GLY A 36 5.78 -0.45 -0.51
CA GLY A 36 5.42 -1.18 -1.73
C GLY A 36 5.40 -2.72 -1.59
N VAL A 37 5.87 -3.28 -0.48
CA VAL A 37 5.90 -4.73 -0.26
C VAL A 37 4.48 -5.25 -0.15
N ALA A 38 4.12 -6.21 -1.00
CA ALA A 38 2.78 -6.80 -1.05
C ALA A 38 1.64 -5.79 -1.30
N MET A 39 1.95 -4.57 -1.72
CA MET A 39 0.98 -3.52 -2.04
C MET A 39 0.78 -3.46 -3.56
N ARG A 40 -0.47 -3.51 -3.99
CA ARG A 40 -0.92 -3.15 -5.33
C ARG A 40 -1.34 -1.68 -5.29
N MET A 41 -0.61 -0.85 -6.02
CA MET A 41 -0.81 0.58 -6.15
C MET A 41 -0.55 1.01 -7.59
N ASN A 42 -0.95 2.24 -7.95
CA ASN A 42 -0.62 2.81 -9.25
C ASN A 42 0.91 2.82 -9.44
N PRO A 43 1.46 2.13 -10.46
CA PRO A 43 2.90 2.01 -10.64
C PRO A 43 3.54 3.28 -11.21
N ASN A 44 2.75 4.28 -11.63
CA ASN A 44 3.23 5.47 -12.30
C ASN A 44 3.53 6.59 -11.30
N PRO A 45 4.79 7.03 -11.12
CA PRO A 45 5.12 8.04 -10.11
C PRO A 45 4.41 9.38 -10.30
N GLY A 46 4.15 9.78 -11.56
CA GLY A 46 3.47 11.04 -11.87
C GLY A 46 1.97 11.06 -11.54
N SER A 47 1.35 9.89 -11.36
CA SER A 47 -0.09 9.77 -11.07
C SER A 47 -0.38 8.87 -9.87
N VAL A 48 0.64 8.50 -9.07
CA VAL A 48 0.49 7.55 -7.96
C VAL A 48 -0.58 8.00 -6.95
N GLY A 49 -0.65 9.31 -6.71
CA GLY A 49 -1.63 9.90 -5.82
C GLY A 49 -2.96 10.23 -6.50
N SER A 50 -3.07 10.16 -7.82
CA SER A 50 -4.30 10.56 -8.53
C SER A 50 -5.51 9.72 -8.10
N PRO A 51 -6.72 10.31 -8.05
CA PRO A 51 -7.93 9.56 -7.75
C PRO A 51 -8.23 8.60 -8.90
N ILE A 52 -9.06 7.57 -8.64
CA ILE A 52 -9.52 6.65 -9.67
C ILE A 52 -10.33 7.43 -10.71
N GLY A 53 -9.98 7.27 -11.99
CA GLY A 53 -10.56 8.07 -13.08
C GLY A 53 -12.04 7.80 -13.36
N SER A 54 -12.62 6.70 -12.85
CA SER A 54 -14.05 6.45 -12.95
C SER A 54 -14.55 5.44 -11.91
N LEU A 55 -15.73 5.67 -11.34
CA LEU A 55 -16.41 4.71 -10.43
C LEU A 55 -16.79 3.39 -11.12
N ASN A 56 -16.85 3.37 -12.45
CA ASN A 56 -17.12 2.17 -13.25
C ASN A 56 -15.83 1.43 -13.68
N SER A 57 -14.65 1.99 -13.40
CA SER A 57 -13.37 1.38 -13.82
C SER A 57 -13.05 0.13 -13.02
N ASN A 58 -12.40 -0.83 -13.67
CA ASN A 58 -11.76 -1.96 -12.99
C ASN A 58 -10.70 -1.53 -11.97
N ASP A 59 -10.13 -0.34 -12.12
CA ASP A 59 -9.17 0.23 -11.18
C ASP A 59 -9.80 0.51 -9.80
N MET A 60 -11.13 0.55 -9.69
CA MET A 60 -11.80 0.62 -8.39
C MET A 60 -11.43 -0.55 -7.47
N ALA A 61 -11.05 -1.71 -8.01
CA ALA A 61 -10.71 -2.87 -7.19
C ALA A 61 -9.40 -2.66 -6.40
N CYS A 62 -8.29 -2.30 -7.06
CA CYS A 62 -6.97 -2.20 -6.44
C CYS A 62 -6.09 -1.06 -6.99
N ASN A 63 -6.70 0.00 -7.51
CA ASN A 63 -6.06 1.11 -8.22
C ASN A 63 -5.51 0.71 -9.60
N VAL A 64 -5.06 1.72 -10.37
CA VAL A 64 -4.49 1.59 -11.71
C VAL A 64 -3.37 0.56 -11.70
N GLY A 65 -3.44 -0.43 -12.60
CA GLY A 65 -2.48 -1.54 -12.67
C GLY A 65 -2.60 -2.58 -11.55
N GLY A 66 -3.46 -2.37 -10.55
CA GLY A 66 -3.69 -3.30 -9.43
C GLY A 66 -4.48 -4.56 -9.78
N THR A 67 -4.94 -4.67 -11.03
CA THR A 67 -5.48 -5.92 -11.59
C THR A 67 -4.38 -6.97 -11.80
N LYS A 68 -3.11 -6.55 -11.80
CA LYS A 68 -1.94 -7.41 -11.73
C LYS A 68 -1.44 -7.49 -10.29
N GLY A 69 -1.33 -8.71 -9.76
CA GLY A 69 -0.73 -8.93 -8.45
C GLY A 69 0.77 -8.66 -8.42
N VAL A 70 1.29 -8.35 -7.23
CA VAL A 70 2.72 -8.26 -6.94
C VAL A 70 3.24 -9.57 -6.37
N SER A 71 4.56 -9.79 -6.37
CA SER A 71 5.14 -11.09 -6.06
C SER A 71 5.19 -11.45 -4.56
N ARG A 72 4.77 -10.56 -3.65
CA ARG A 72 4.83 -10.79 -2.20
C ARG A 72 3.47 -10.82 -1.55
N VAL A 73 3.32 -11.64 -0.52
CA VAL A 73 2.13 -11.75 0.32
C VAL A 73 2.62 -11.77 1.77
N GLN A 74 2.01 -10.97 2.65
CA GLN A 74 2.42 -10.94 4.06
C GLN A 74 1.52 -11.81 4.94
N PRO A 75 2.09 -12.60 5.87
CA PRO A 75 1.33 -13.29 6.88
C PRO A 75 0.70 -12.29 7.85
N VAL A 76 -0.58 -12.48 8.15
CA VAL A 76 -1.34 -11.66 9.08
C VAL A 76 -2.04 -12.58 10.08
N PRO A 77 -1.70 -12.52 11.38
CA PRO A 77 -2.37 -13.30 12.40
C PRO A 77 -3.88 -13.03 12.49
N ASP A 78 -4.65 -14.02 12.94
CA ASP A 78 -6.07 -13.84 13.24
C ASP A 78 -6.31 -12.67 14.21
N GLY A 79 -7.30 -11.84 13.92
CA GLY A 79 -7.63 -10.67 14.74
C GLY A 79 -6.56 -9.58 14.79
N ALA A 80 -5.52 -9.66 13.95
CA ALA A 80 -4.43 -8.69 13.94
C ALA A 80 -4.95 -7.28 13.65
N LEU A 81 -4.24 -6.29 14.21
CA LEU A 81 -4.39 -4.91 13.81
C LEU A 81 -3.67 -4.71 12.48
N VAL A 82 -4.42 -4.27 11.47
CA VAL A 82 -3.89 -3.92 10.16
C VAL A 82 -4.01 -2.41 9.99
N THR A 83 -2.88 -1.76 9.76
CA THR A 83 -2.82 -0.32 9.54
C THR A 83 -2.33 -0.04 8.13
N PHE A 84 -3.09 0.73 7.36
CA PHE A 84 -2.71 1.17 6.02
C PHE A 84 -2.16 2.59 6.08
N GLU A 85 -1.02 2.85 5.44
CA GLU A 85 -0.41 4.18 5.43
C GLU A 85 -0.65 4.89 4.10
N ILE A 86 -1.20 6.10 4.21
CA ILE A 86 -1.35 7.02 3.09
C ILE A 86 -0.21 8.06 3.07
N ARG A 87 0.27 8.42 1.88
CA ARG A 87 1.27 9.48 1.68
C ARG A 87 0.91 10.31 0.45
N SER A 88 1.08 11.63 0.54
CA SER A 88 0.91 12.50 -0.63
C SER A 88 2.13 12.47 -1.55
N SER A 89 3.31 12.20 -0.97
CA SER A 89 4.53 11.84 -1.69
C SER A 89 4.86 10.38 -1.37
N ALA A 90 4.66 9.48 -2.34
CA ALA A 90 4.77 8.04 -2.10
C ALA A 90 6.15 7.62 -1.56
N ASN A 91 7.21 8.29 -2.00
CA ASN A 91 8.59 8.04 -1.61
C ASN A 91 9.10 8.86 -0.41
N ASP A 92 8.28 9.74 0.16
CA ASP A 92 8.69 10.60 1.27
C ASP A 92 7.61 10.66 2.37
N PRO A 93 7.73 9.79 3.40
CA PRO A 93 6.81 9.78 4.54
C PRO A 93 6.91 11.04 5.41
N SER A 94 7.86 11.95 5.19
CA SER A 94 7.93 13.21 5.94
C SER A 94 7.00 14.29 5.36
N LYS A 95 6.44 14.07 4.17
CA LYS A 95 5.47 14.98 3.56
C LYS A 95 4.09 14.76 4.18
N HIS A 96 3.18 15.67 3.87
CA HIS A 96 1.80 15.54 4.31
C HIS A 96 1.12 14.31 3.70
N ARG A 97 -0.07 14.00 4.20
CA ARG A 97 -0.74 12.72 3.95
C ARG A 97 -1.77 12.83 2.85
N LEU A 98 -2.65 13.80 3.01
CA LEU A 98 -3.76 14.15 2.13
C LEU A 98 -4.10 15.63 2.44
N SER A 99 -4.58 16.40 1.47
CA SER A 99 -5.09 17.74 1.77
C SER A 99 -6.24 17.67 2.76
N ARG A 100 -6.26 18.57 3.74
CA ARG A 100 -7.39 18.67 4.70
C ARG A 100 -8.71 19.01 4.04
N SER A 101 -8.73 19.52 2.81
CA SER A 101 -9.97 19.75 2.07
C SER A 101 -10.67 18.46 1.64
N HIS A 102 -9.98 17.32 1.62
CA HIS A 102 -10.51 16.04 1.13
C HIS A 102 -11.33 15.30 2.21
N HIS A 103 -12.34 15.99 2.73
CA HIS A 103 -13.31 15.41 3.65
C HIS A 103 -14.09 14.27 2.99
N GLY A 104 -14.31 13.20 3.73
CA GLY A 104 -15.18 12.11 3.30
C GLY A 104 -14.95 10.80 4.06
N PRO A 105 -15.72 9.76 3.74
CA PRO A 105 -15.66 8.50 4.47
C PRO A 105 -14.43 7.66 4.08
N CYS A 106 -14.24 6.61 4.85
CA CYS A 106 -13.33 5.53 4.50
C CYS A 106 -13.97 4.17 4.77
N ALA A 107 -13.43 3.13 4.14
CA ALA A 107 -13.84 1.75 4.37
C ALA A 107 -12.66 0.80 4.16
N VAL A 108 -12.77 -0.40 4.74
CA VAL A 108 -11.87 -1.52 4.42
C VAL A 108 -12.69 -2.72 3.99
N TYR A 109 -12.31 -3.29 2.86
CA TYR A 109 -12.89 -4.52 2.32
C TYR A 109 -11.86 -5.64 2.31
N LEU A 110 -12.33 -6.87 2.45
CA LEU A 110 -11.56 -8.07 2.21
C LEU A 110 -12.18 -8.86 1.05
N LYS A 111 -11.35 -9.58 0.29
CA LYS A 111 -11.78 -10.58 -0.68
C LYS A 111 -10.96 -11.84 -0.49
N LYS A 112 -11.62 -12.95 -0.12
CA LYS A 112 -10.97 -14.26 -0.05
C LYS A 112 -10.65 -14.70 -1.49
N VAL A 113 -9.42 -15.11 -1.73
CA VAL A 113 -8.95 -15.55 -3.04
C VAL A 113 -8.19 -16.87 -2.93
N ASP A 114 -8.04 -17.58 -4.04
CA ASP A 114 -7.19 -18.77 -4.12
C ASP A 114 -5.70 -18.40 -4.18
N SER A 115 -5.40 -17.25 -4.80
CA SER A 115 -4.05 -16.75 -4.96
C SER A 115 -4.02 -15.23 -4.94
N ALA A 116 -3.42 -14.66 -3.90
CA ALA A 116 -3.28 -13.22 -3.75
C ALA A 116 -2.30 -12.60 -4.76
N ILE A 117 -1.47 -13.38 -5.46
CA ILE A 117 -0.57 -12.86 -6.50
C ILE A 117 -1.14 -13.00 -7.93
N ARG A 118 -2.17 -13.83 -8.13
CA ARG A 118 -2.77 -14.08 -9.47
C ARG A 118 -4.17 -13.53 -9.64
N ASP A 119 -4.93 -13.38 -8.55
CA ASP A 119 -6.30 -12.87 -8.62
C ASP A 119 -6.32 -11.43 -9.18
N LYS A 120 -7.25 -11.16 -10.11
CA LYS A 120 -7.39 -9.86 -10.78
C LYS A 120 -8.08 -8.79 -9.93
N ALA A 121 -8.55 -9.15 -8.73
CA ALA A 121 -9.28 -8.33 -7.77
C ALA A 121 -10.69 -7.89 -8.19
N ILE A 122 -10.94 -7.69 -9.49
CA ILE A 122 -12.21 -7.25 -10.06
C ILE A 122 -13.35 -8.23 -9.77
N GLY A 123 -14.57 -7.71 -9.65
CA GLY A 123 -15.80 -8.47 -9.58
C GLY A 123 -16.18 -8.87 -8.17
N ASP A 124 -17.08 -9.83 -8.05
CA ASP A 124 -17.67 -10.28 -6.78
C ASP A 124 -16.63 -10.91 -5.82
N GLY A 125 -17.02 -11.07 -4.56
CA GLY A 125 -16.23 -11.70 -3.51
C GLY A 125 -15.72 -10.73 -2.45
N TRP A 126 -15.95 -9.42 -2.63
CA TRP A 126 -15.60 -8.42 -1.62
C TRP A 126 -16.63 -8.37 -0.51
N PHE A 127 -16.17 -8.12 0.71
CA PHE A 127 -17.03 -7.86 1.85
C PHE A 127 -16.40 -6.77 2.73
N LYS A 128 -17.22 -5.82 3.17
CA LYS A 128 -16.78 -4.71 4.01
C LYS A 128 -16.54 -5.22 5.44
N ILE A 129 -15.40 -4.91 6.02
CA ILE A 129 -15.10 -5.23 7.44
C ILE A 129 -15.14 -4.01 8.35
N PHE A 130 -15.08 -2.82 7.76
CA PHE A 130 -15.06 -1.56 8.47
C PHE A 130 -15.54 -0.44 7.54
N ASP A 131 -16.31 0.50 8.06
CA ASP A 131 -16.50 1.83 7.50
C ASP A 131 -16.58 2.91 8.58
N TYR A 132 -16.27 4.14 8.17
CA TYR A 132 -16.43 5.32 9.00
C TYR A 132 -16.82 6.50 8.11
N GLY A 133 -17.93 7.15 8.45
CA GLY A 133 -18.48 8.31 7.74
C GLY A 133 -18.09 9.63 8.37
N TYR A 134 -19.11 10.36 8.84
CA TYR A 134 -18.98 11.61 9.59
C TYR A 134 -19.36 11.39 11.05
N ASN A 135 -18.55 11.90 11.97
CA ASN A 135 -18.83 11.89 13.40
C ASN A 135 -19.33 13.27 13.84
N ALA A 136 -20.61 13.35 14.21
CA ALA A 136 -21.25 14.60 14.60
C ALA A 136 -20.74 15.16 15.94
N SER A 137 -20.23 14.31 16.84
CA SER A 137 -19.71 14.72 18.15
C SER A 137 -18.37 15.45 18.02
N THR A 138 -17.47 14.92 17.20
CA THR A 138 -16.14 15.51 16.93
C THR A 138 -16.14 16.45 15.74
N LYS A 139 -17.24 16.48 14.97
CA LYS A 139 -17.39 17.20 13.70
C LYS A 139 -16.32 16.85 12.67
N SER A 140 -15.88 15.59 12.66
CA SER A 140 -14.79 15.09 11.81
C SER A 140 -15.25 13.99 10.86
N TRP A 141 -14.63 13.95 9.68
CA TRP A 141 -14.74 12.84 8.73
C TRP A 141 -13.67 11.78 9.00
N CYS A 142 -13.83 10.58 8.43
CA CYS A 142 -12.76 9.58 8.51
C CYS A 142 -11.41 10.12 8.00
N THR A 143 -11.41 10.87 6.90
CA THR A 143 -10.16 11.42 6.37
C THR A 143 -9.49 12.41 7.32
N ASP A 144 -10.24 13.15 8.13
CA ASP A 144 -9.70 14.02 9.17
C ASP A 144 -8.99 13.20 10.25
N GLU A 145 -9.60 12.09 10.70
CA GLU A 145 -9.00 11.17 11.67
C GLU A 145 -7.72 10.52 11.12
N ILE A 146 -7.72 10.09 9.86
CA ILE A 146 -6.53 9.53 9.19
C ILE A 146 -5.42 10.58 9.11
N ILE A 147 -5.72 11.81 8.71
CA ILE A 147 -4.74 12.90 8.61
C ILE A 147 -4.16 13.23 10.00
N ASN A 148 -5.02 13.34 11.01
CA ASN A 148 -4.61 13.60 12.40
C ASN A 148 -3.77 12.45 12.97
N ASN A 149 -4.01 11.22 12.52
CA ASN A 149 -3.24 10.03 12.87
C ASN A 149 -2.03 9.79 11.93
N ASN A 150 -1.40 10.86 11.43
CA ASN A 150 -0.22 10.79 10.56
C ASN A 150 -0.39 9.91 9.31
N GLY A 151 -1.60 9.83 8.75
CA GLY A 151 -1.90 9.04 7.56
C GLY A 151 -2.07 7.55 7.84
N LEU A 152 -2.22 7.15 9.11
CA LEU A 152 -2.39 5.77 9.52
C LEU A 152 -3.88 5.43 9.67
N PHE A 153 -4.37 4.57 8.77
CA PHE A 153 -5.71 4.01 8.80
C PHE A 153 -5.67 2.61 9.43
N SER A 154 -5.96 2.54 10.73
CA SER A 154 -5.88 1.31 11.53
C SER A 154 -7.25 0.67 11.76
N VAL A 155 -7.38 -0.60 11.38
CA VAL A 155 -8.57 -1.44 11.62
C VAL A 155 -8.17 -2.82 12.13
N ARG A 156 -9.01 -3.45 12.96
CA ARG A 156 -8.80 -4.86 13.35
C ARG A 156 -9.41 -5.78 12.30
N LEU A 157 -8.68 -6.83 11.93
CA LEU A 157 -9.32 -7.93 11.22
C LEU A 157 -10.35 -8.60 12.14
N PRO A 158 -11.49 -9.03 11.61
CA PRO A 158 -12.39 -9.92 12.34
C PRO A 158 -11.64 -11.17 12.80
N LYS A 159 -11.93 -11.63 14.02
CA LYS A 159 -11.40 -12.90 14.54
C LYS A 159 -12.11 -14.09 13.90
N SER A 160 -11.44 -15.22 13.91
CA SER A 160 -11.94 -16.51 13.40
C SER A 160 -12.34 -16.47 11.92
N LEU A 161 -11.75 -15.58 11.12
CA LEU A 161 -11.93 -15.63 9.67
C LEU A 161 -11.39 -16.94 9.11
N GLN A 162 -11.99 -17.43 8.02
CA GLN A 162 -11.42 -18.53 7.25
C GLN A 162 -9.96 -18.24 6.89
N GLY A 163 -9.03 -19.10 7.28
CA GLY A 163 -7.61 -18.91 6.93
C GLY A 163 -7.35 -18.91 5.42
N GLY A 164 -6.29 -18.24 4.99
CA GLY A 164 -5.78 -18.32 3.61
C GLY A 164 -5.50 -16.97 2.97
N TYR A 165 -5.46 -16.93 1.63
CA TYR A 165 -5.16 -15.71 0.89
C TYR A 165 -6.34 -14.75 0.81
N TYR A 166 -6.05 -13.47 1.02
CA TYR A 166 -6.98 -12.37 0.85
C TYR A 166 -6.31 -11.19 0.14
N LEU A 167 -7.14 -10.39 -0.53
CA LEU A 167 -6.83 -9.00 -0.85
C LEU A 167 -7.52 -8.12 0.20
N ALA A 168 -6.78 -7.20 0.80
CA ALA A 168 -7.31 -6.20 1.73
C ALA A 168 -7.26 -4.81 1.08
N ARG A 169 -8.42 -4.19 0.91
CA ARG A 169 -8.62 -2.96 0.15
C ARG A 169 -9.07 -1.83 1.08
N PRO A 170 -8.17 -0.92 1.49
CA PRO A 170 -8.58 0.33 2.08
C PRO A 170 -9.11 1.28 0.99
N GLU A 171 -10.14 2.05 1.33
CA GLU A 171 -10.80 3.00 0.46
C GLU A 171 -10.99 4.33 1.20
N ILE A 172 -10.70 5.42 0.51
CA ILE A 172 -11.07 6.77 0.89
C ILE A 172 -11.91 7.35 -0.26
N LEU A 173 -13.03 7.99 0.07
CA LEU A 173 -13.80 8.78 -0.87
C LEU A 173 -13.73 10.25 -0.42
N ALA A 174 -13.12 11.11 -1.22
CA ALA A 174 -13.11 12.55 -0.98
C ALA A 174 -14.30 13.21 -1.71
N LEU A 175 -15.04 14.04 -0.97
CA LEU A 175 -16.32 14.60 -1.40
C LEU A 175 -16.26 16.10 -1.74
N HIS A 176 -15.08 16.72 -1.68
CA HIS A 176 -14.92 18.16 -1.88
C HIS A 176 -15.42 18.68 -3.24
N SER A 177 -15.47 17.81 -4.25
CA SER A 177 -15.97 18.08 -5.60
C SER A 177 -17.19 17.21 -5.99
N ALA A 178 -17.80 16.51 -5.02
CA ALA A 178 -18.90 15.57 -5.28
C ALA A 178 -20.13 16.25 -5.93
N THR A 179 -20.46 17.48 -5.52
CA THR A 179 -21.58 18.24 -6.10
C THR A 179 -21.34 18.69 -7.54
N ALA A 180 -20.08 18.72 -7.99
CA ALA A 180 -19.70 18.95 -9.38
C ALA A 180 -19.67 17.63 -10.19
N GLY A 181 -20.09 16.50 -9.60
CA GLY A 181 -20.06 15.19 -10.24
C GLY A 181 -18.69 14.51 -10.21
N ASP A 182 -17.75 14.99 -9.39
CA ASP A 182 -16.40 14.43 -9.24
C ASP A 182 -16.13 13.92 -7.80
N PRO A 183 -16.81 12.83 -7.37
CA PRO A 183 -16.41 12.08 -6.19
C PRO A 183 -15.07 11.38 -6.44
N GLN A 184 -14.07 11.64 -5.58
CA GLN A 184 -12.70 11.16 -5.81
C GLN A 184 -12.36 9.99 -4.90
N VAL A 185 -12.12 8.82 -5.50
CA VAL A 185 -11.77 7.60 -4.75
C VAL A 185 -10.26 7.38 -4.76
N TYR A 186 -9.70 7.07 -3.59
CA TYR A 186 -8.32 6.66 -3.41
C TYR A 186 -8.31 5.26 -2.79
N THR A 187 -7.61 4.33 -3.43
CA THR A 187 -7.57 2.93 -2.97
C THR A 187 -6.25 2.26 -3.39
N GLY A 188 -6.10 1.01 -2.98
CA GLY A 188 -5.02 0.09 -3.29
C GLY A 188 -5.36 -1.27 -2.68
N CYS A 189 -4.48 -2.25 -2.79
CA CYS A 189 -4.69 -3.54 -2.12
C CYS A 189 -3.41 -4.07 -1.48
N ALA A 190 -3.51 -4.46 -0.21
CA ALA A 190 -2.51 -5.31 0.42
C ALA A 190 -2.82 -6.78 0.10
N GLN A 191 -1.80 -7.54 -0.27
CA GLN A 191 -1.86 -8.98 -0.46
C GLN A 191 -1.49 -9.66 0.86
N ILE A 192 -2.47 -10.30 1.50
CA ILE A 192 -2.29 -10.87 2.84
C ILE A 192 -2.61 -12.37 2.87
N PHE A 193 -1.98 -13.05 3.81
CA PHE A 193 -2.28 -14.44 4.15
C PHE A 193 -2.75 -14.48 5.60
N VAL A 194 -4.06 -14.67 5.81
CA VAL A 194 -4.67 -14.74 7.14
C VAL A 194 -4.33 -16.08 7.78
N GLN A 195 -3.60 -16.03 8.88
CA GLN A 195 -3.19 -17.18 9.69
C GLN A 195 -4.26 -17.43 10.76
N SER A 196 -5.30 -18.17 10.38
CA SER A 196 -6.43 -18.49 11.26
C SER A 196 -6.88 -19.94 11.07
N ASN A 197 -7.32 -20.54 12.18
CA ASN A 197 -8.03 -21.83 12.20
C ASN A 197 -9.57 -21.63 12.12
N GLY A 198 -10.03 -20.38 12.00
CA GLY A 198 -11.45 -20.07 11.92
C GLY A 198 -12.08 -20.50 10.60
N ASP A 199 -13.41 -20.43 10.57
CA ASP A 199 -14.25 -20.80 9.44
C ASP A 199 -15.25 -19.69 9.07
N LEU A 200 -15.13 -18.51 9.68
CA LEU A 200 -16.04 -17.42 9.41
C LEU A 200 -15.78 -16.82 8.03
N GLY A 201 -16.85 -16.63 7.27
CA GLY A 201 -16.87 -15.84 6.05
C GLY A 201 -18.09 -14.93 5.97
N PRO A 202 -18.13 -14.02 5.00
CA PRO A 202 -19.25 -13.10 4.85
C PRO A 202 -20.52 -13.86 4.46
N LYS A 203 -21.66 -13.46 5.05
CA LYS A 203 -22.99 -13.94 4.63
C LYS A 203 -23.31 -13.56 3.18
N SER A 204 -22.78 -12.42 2.72
CA SER A 204 -22.97 -11.90 1.36
C SER A 204 -21.74 -11.09 0.92
N THR A 205 -21.49 -11.07 -0.37
CA THR A 205 -20.41 -10.32 -1.00
C THR A 205 -20.95 -9.25 -1.95
N VAL A 206 -20.07 -8.38 -2.43
CA VAL A 206 -20.33 -7.35 -3.42
C VAL A 206 -19.26 -7.37 -4.51
N SER A 207 -19.62 -6.89 -5.70
CA SER A 207 -18.68 -6.63 -6.80
C SER A 207 -18.01 -5.27 -6.65
N ILE A 208 -16.70 -5.25 -6.92
CA ILE A 208 -15.93 -4.01 -7.11
C ILE A 208 -15.24 -4.08 -8.48
N PRO A 209 -15.54 -3.15 -9.43
CA PRO A 209 -16.48 -2.04 -9.34
C PRO A 209 -17.96 -2.51 -9.25
N GLY A 210 -18.85 -1.59 -8.87
CA GLY A 210 -20.30 -1.81 -8.76
C GLY A 210 -20.89 -1.48 -7.39
N HIS A 211 -20.08 -1.45 -6.34
CA HIS A 211 -20.51 -1.11 -4.97
C HIS A 211 -20.82 0.38 -4.76
N MET A 212 -20.41 1.25 -5.69
CA MET A 212 -20.57 2.69 -5.64
C MET A 212 -20.93 3.20 -7.03
N LYS A 213 -21.90 4.12 -7.14
CA LYS A 213 -22.31 4.71 -8.43
C LYS A 213 -22.38 6.22 -8.36
N TYR A 214 -22.23 6.87 -9.52
CA TYR A 214 -22.46 8.31 -9.66
C TYR A 214 -23.93 8.67 -9.35
N GLY A 215 -24.14 9.85 -8.77
CA GLY A 215 -25.47 10.39 -8.49
C GLY A 215 -26.15 9.82 -7.25
N GLU A 216 -25.64 8.75 -6.64
CA GLU A 216 -26.13 8.24 -5.36
C GLU A 216 -25.94 9.28 -4.24
N PRO A 217 -26.82 9.31 -3.22
CA PRO A 217 -26.71 10.28 -2.12
C PRO A 217 -25.32 10.33 -1.46
N SER A 218 -24.59 9.22 -1.46
CA SER A 218 -23.24 9.10 -0.91
C SER A 218 -22.13 9.66 -1.81
N THR A 219 -22.35 9.79 -3.12
CA THR A 219 -21.36 10.23 -4.12
C THR A 219 -21.66 11.60 -4.73
N SER A 220 -22.87 12.14 -4.51
CA SER A 220 -23.27 13.50 -4.86
C SER A 220 -23.44 14.42 -3.62
N PHE A 221 -23.01 13.95 -2.45
CA PHE A 221 -23.23 14.64 -1.18
C PHE A 221 -22.56 16.01 -1.09
N ASN A 222 -23.29 17.02 -0.63
CA ASN A 222 -22.75 18.35 -0.39
C ASN A 222 -22.20 18.47 1.05
N ILE A 223 -20.88 18.43 1.20
CA ILE A 223 -20.22 18.52 2.52
C ILE A 223 -20.19 19.94 3.11
N TYR A 224 -20.55 20.96 2.31
CA TYR A 224 -20.50 22.37 2.70
C TYR A 224 -21.79 22.88 3.33
N VAL A 225 -22.83 22.04 3.39
CA VAL A 225 -24.06 22.34 4.13
C VAL A 225 -24.01 21.72 5.53
N ASN A 226 -24.71 22.32 6.49
CA ASN A 226 -24.78 21.84 7.89
C ASN A 226 -25.64 20.56 8.04
N LYS A 227 -25.39 19.53 7.20
CA LYS A 227 -26.12 18.26 7.16
C LYS A 227 -25.21 17.02 7.15
N ASN A 228 -23.91 17.18 7.43
CA ASN A 228 -22.94 16.08 7.37
C ASN A 228 -23.32 14.86 8.23
N ALA A 229 -24.08 15.05 9.31
CA ALA A 229 -24.61 13.97 10.15
C ALA A 229 -25.61 13.04 9.43
N GLU A 230 -26.18 13.46 8.29
CA GLU A 230 -27.07 12.64 7.47
C GLU A 230 -26.31 11.72 6.50
N TYR A 231 -24.99 11.88 6.38
CA TYR A 231 -24.16 11.16 5.41
C TYR A 231 -24.23 9.64 5.63
N ARG A 232 -24.36 8.90 4.52
CA ARG A 232 -24.31 7.43 4.49
C ARG A 232 -23.13 6.97 3.66
N VAL A 233 -22.31 6.09 4.24
CA VAL A 233 -21.16 5.52 3.53
C VAL A 233 -21.66 4.66 2.37
N PRO A 234 -21.05 4.76 1.16
CA PRO A 234 -21.42 3.92 0.01
C PRO A 234 -21.10 2.43 0.23
N GLY A 235 -21.68 1.59 -0.63
CA GLY A 235 -21.49 0.14 -0.60
C GLY A 235 -22.33 -0.60 0.45
N PRO A 236 -22.12 -1.92 0.61
CA PRO A 236 -22.87 -2.71 1.58
C PRO A 236 -22.54 -2.29 3.02
N SER A 237 -23.39 -2.61 3.98
CA SER A 237 -23.04 -2.53 5.41
C SER A 237 -21.83 -3.43 5.73
N VAL A 238 -21.17 -3.17 6.87
CA VAL A 238 -20.16 -4.08 7.43
C VAL A 238 -20.72 -5.50 7.49
N ALA A 239 -19.97 -6.45 6.95
CA ALA A 239 -20.46 -7.77 6.64
C ALA A 239 -20.77 -8.56 7.92
N LYS A 240 -21.97 -9.17 7.96
CA LYS A 240 -22.27 -10.21 8.94
C LYS A 240 -21.46 -11.46 8.58
N LEU A 241 -20.59 -11.88 9.50
CA LEU A 241 -19.81 -13.10 9.34
C LEU A 241 -20.57 -14.31 9.90
N VAL A 242 -20.50 -15.42 9.19
CA VAL A 242 -21.14 -16.70 9.53
C VAL A 242 -20.17 -17.85 9.31
N ALA A 243 -20.29 -18.91 10.11
CA ALA A 243 -19.51 -20.12 9.92
C ALA A 243 -19.82 -20.74 8.56
N LYS A 244 -18.79 -21.09 7.79
CA LYS A 244 -18.96 -21.84 6.55
C LYS A 244 -19.10 -23.32 6.86
N THR A 245 -20.22 -23.91 6.43
CA THR A 245 -20.51 -25.33 6.61
C THR A 245 -19.40 -26.19 6.00
N GLY A 246 -18.88 -27.15 6.79
CA GLY A 246 -17.86 -28.11 6.35
C GLY A 246 -16.39 -27.68 6.51
N GLN A 247 -16.10 -26.58 7.23
CA GLN A 247 -14.71 -26.11 7.46
C GLN A 247 -14.27 -26.04 8.93
N ALA A 248 -15.15 -26.39 9.87
CA ALA A 248 -14.83 -26.41 11.30
C ALA A 248 -13.71 -27.42 11.61
N GLY A 249 -12.65 -26.97 12.29
CA GLY A 249 -11.54 -27.84 12.73
C GLY A 249 -10.43 -28.10 11.70
N THR A 250 -10.44 -27.40 10.56
CA THR A 250 -9.36 -27.50 9.56
C THR A 250 -8.06 -26.89 10.12
N PRO A 251 -6.90 -27.55 10.03
CA PRO A 251 -5.62 -26.95 10.40
C PRO A 251 -5.37 -25.63 9.66
N SER A 252 -4.74 -24.67 10.33
CA SER A 252 -4.35 -23.39 9.73
C SER A 252 -3.68 -23.63 8.38
N PRO A 253 -4.13 -22.97 7.31
CA PRO A 253 -3.48 -23.13 6.03
C PRO A 253 -2.04 -22.64 6.12
N THR A 254 -1.17 -23.23 5.30
CA THR A 254 0.22 -22.78 5.15
C THR A 254 0.33 -21.87 3.92
N GLN A 255 1.04 -20.75 4.07
CA GLN A 255 1.35 -19.88 2.95
C GLN A 255 2.33 -20.58 1.99
N LYS A 256 1.92 -20.75 0.73
CA LYS A 256 2.66 -21.43 -0.34
C LYS A 256 3.17 -20.48 -1.43
N GLU A 257 2.63 -19.27 -1.53
CA GLU A 257 3.02 -18.27 -2.53
C GLU A 257 3.28 -16.90 -1.89
N GLY A 258 3.94 -16.02 -2.63
CA GLY A 258 4.23 -14.67 -2.16
C GLY A 258 5.28 -14.59 -1.04
N LEU A 259 5.94 -15.69 -0.74
CA LEU A 259 6.95 -15.76 0.32
C LEU A 259 8.15 -14.85 -0.02
N LYS A 260 8.76 -14.28 1.02
CA LYS A 260 10.07 -13.64 0.88
C LYS A 260 11.06 -14.68 0.33
N PRO A 261 11.74 -14.42 -0.80
CA PRO A 261 12.70 -15.38 -1.33
C PRO A 261 13.76 -15.74 -0.29
N LYS A 262 14.07 -17.04 -0.14
CA LYS A 262 15.14 -17.50 0.76
C LYS A 262 16.48 -16.86 0.36
N GLY A 263 17.25 -16.42 1.35
CA GLY A 263 18.55 -15.77 1.14
C GLY A 263 18.47 -14.29 0.75
N CYS A 264 17.31 -13.67 0.93
CA CYS A 264 17.16 -12.23 0.69
C CYS A 264 17.99 -11.39 1.65
N ILE A 265 18.96 -10.65 1.12
CA ILE A 265 19.79 -9.74 1.92
C ILE A 265 19.40 -8.27 1.72
N VAL A 266 18.72 -7.93 0.63
CA VAL A 266 18.14 -6.61 0.38
C VAL A 266 16.73 -6.76 -0.20
N GLU A 267 15.79 -5.95 0.30
CA GLU A 267 14.45 -5.77 -0.24
C GLU A 267 14.28 -4.33 -0.73
N ASN A 268 13.62 -4.17 -1.88
CA ASN A 268 13.04 -2.91 -2.34
C ASN A 268 11.67 -3.27 -2.91
N ASP A 269 10.59 -2.79 -2.31
CA ASP A 269 9.24 -3.28 -2.63
C ASP A 269 9.20 -4.82 -2.63
N ASN A 270 8.76 -5.41 -3.74
CA ASN A 270 8.65 -6.83 -3.94
C ASN A 270 9.95 -7.48 -4.46
N TRP A 271 10.96 -6.68 -4.81
CA TRP A 271 12.26 -7.16 -5.27
C TRP A 271 13.13 -7.64 -4.11
N CYS A 272 13.96 -8.64 -4.39
CA CYS A 272 14.86 -9.24 -3.44
C CYS A 272 16.25 -9.47 -4.03
N GLY A 273 17.26 -8.81 -3.47
CA GLY A 273 18.67 -9.04 -3.76
C GLY A 273 19.21 -10.23 -2.97
N LYS A 274 19.81 -11.17 -3.69
CA LYS A 274 20.46 -12.36 -3.11
C LYS A 274 21.97 -12.18 -3.15
N GLU A 275 22.66 -12.76 -2.17
CA GLU A 275 24.12 -12.71 -2.12
C GLU A 275 24.76 -13.19 -3.43
N VAL A 276 25.83 -12.50 -3.84
CA VAL A 276 26.56 -12.84 -5.07
C VAL A 276 27.53 -13.99 -4.83
N SER A 277 28.00 -14.56 -5.93
CA SER A 277 29.01 -15.63 -5.93
C SER A 277 30.24 -15.24 -5.11
N SER A 278 30.75 -16.20 -4.33
CA SER A 278 32.03 -16.03 -3.62
C SER A 278 33.19 -16.10 -4.61
N TYR A 279 34.28 -15.42 -4.29
CA TYR A 279 35.44 -15.35 -5.15
C TYR A 279 36.74 -15.34 -4.33
N SER A 280 37.77 -15.97 -4.90
CA SER A 280 39.14 -16.06 -4.36
C SER A 280 40.20 -15.66 -5.39
N ASP A 281 39.78 -15.24 -6.59
CA ASP A 281 40.65 -14.83 -7.69
C ASP A 281 40.09 -13.61 -8.45
N GLN A 282 40.89 -13.06 -9.36
CA GLN A 282 40.53 -11.87 -10.14
C GLN A 282 39.29 -12.08 -11.01
N LYS A 283 39.20 -13.25 -11.67
CA LYS A 283 38.10 -13.58 -12.59
C LYS A 283 36.76 -13.65 -11.84
N GLY A 284 36.73 -14.36 -10.72
CA GLY A 284 35.60 -14.49 -9.81
C GLY A 284 35.17 -13.15 -9.22
N CYS A 285 36.12 -12.28 -8.85
CA CYS A 285 35.80 -10.95 -8.33
C CYS A 285 35.00 -10.12 -9.36
N TRP A 286 35.47 -10.07 -10.61
CA TRP A 286 34.78 -9.34 -11.68
C TRP A 286 33.47 -10.00 -12.09
N ALA A 287 33.39 -11.34 -12.05
CA ALA A 287 32.14 -12.07 -12.28
C ALA A 287 31.08 -11.74 -11.21
N ALA A 288 31.45 -11.75 -9.92
CA ALA A 288 30.56 -11.38 -8.81
C ALA A 288 30.14 -9.91 -8.88
N SER A 289 31.04 -9.01 -9.31
CA SER A 289 30.72 -7.61 -9.58
C SER A 289 29.64 -7.48 -10.67
N LYS A 290 29.82 -8.16 -11.80
CA LYS A 290 28.85 -8.19 -12.92
C LYS A 290 27.50 -8.74 -12.47
N GLU A 291 27.49 -9.84 -11.71
CA GLU A 291 26.29 -10.43 -11.11
C GLU A 291 25.55 -9.41 -10.22
N CYS A 292 26.29 -8.70 -9.36
CA CYS A 292 25.74 -7.67 -8.48
C CYS A 292 25.04 -6.57 -9.28
N TRP A 293 25.71 -6.01 -10.29
CA TRP A 293 25.15 -4.94 -11.11
C TRP A 293 23.96 -5.39 -11.95
N ALA A 294 23.93 -6.65 -12.41
CA ALA A 294 22.78 -7.23 -13.09
C ALA A 294 21.55 -7.28 -12.17
N GLN A 295 21.71 -7.77 -10.93
CA GLN A 295 20.65 -7.74 -9.91
C GLN A 295 20.19 -6.30 -9.62
N GLY A 296 21.12 -5.35 -9.54
CA GLY A 296 20.82 -3.93 -9.31
C GLY A 296 19.99 -3.30 -10.43
N LYS A 297 20.27 -3.64 -11.70
CA LYS A 297 19.47 -3.19 -12.84
C LYS A 297 18.01 -3.68 -12.71
N THR A 298 17.82 -4.94 -12.31
CA THR A 298 16.47 -5.47 -12.07
C THR A 298 15.76 -4.75 -10.93
N CYS A 299 16.46 -4.44 -9.83
CA CYS A 299 15.89 -3.67 -8.72
C CYS A 299 15.27 -2.35 -9.21
N TRP A 300 16.07 -1.53 -9.89
CA TRP A 300 15.64 -0.22 -10.40
C TRP A 300 14.53 -0.32 -11.44
N ALA A 301 14.53 -1.35 -12.28
CA ALA A 301 13.47 -1.59 -13.26
C ALA A 301 12.12 -2.02 -12.62
N SER A 302 12.16 -2.58 -11.41
CA SER A 302 10.98 -3.05 -10.67
C SER A 302 10.51 -2.11 -9.55
N MET A 303 11.15 -0.95 -9.41
CA MET A 303 10.90 0.01 -8.35
C MET A 303 9.48 0.58 -8.45
N SER A 304 8.77 0.62 -7.34
CA SER A 304 7.47 1.29 -7.25
C SER A 304 7.65 2.80 -6.95
N PRO A 305 6.59 3.61 -7.02
CA PRO A 305 6.65 5.04 -6.66
C PRO A 305 7.08 5.33 -5.22
N THR A 306 7.17 4.33 -4.33
CA THR A 306 7.71 4.48 -2.98
C THR A 306 9.24 4.66 -2.94
N GLY A 307 9.92 4.49 -4.08
CA GLY A 307 11.33 4.80 -4.24
C GLY A 307 12.28 3.60 -4.10
N GLY A 308 13.57 3.91 -4.23
CA GLY A 308 14.63 2.92 -4.48
C GLY A 308 15.62 2.73 -3.34
N ALA A 309 15.22 2.95 -2.08
CA ALA A 309 16.15 2.91 -0.93
C ALA A 309 16.89 1.56 -0.82
N GLY A 310 16.21 0.44 -1.11
CA GLY A 310 16.81 -0.88 -1.20
C GLY A 310 17.76 -1.00 -2.39
N CYS A 311 17.39 -0.47 -3.56
CA CYS A 311 18.27 -0.46 -4.73
C CYS A 311 19.55 0.35 -4.49
N GLN A 312 19.47 1.46 -3.75
CA GLN A 312 20.64 2.24 -3.33
C GLN A 312 21.54 1.46 -2.35
N LEU A 313 20.95 0.72 -1.39
CA LEU A 313 21.71 -0.18 -0.51
C LEU A 313 22.46 -1.25 -1.31
N TRP A 314 21.79 -1.82 -2.33
CA TRP A 314 22.37 -2.81 -3.22
C TRP A 314 23.51 -2.22 -4.06
N GLN A 315 23.31 -1.04 -4.65
CA GLN A 315 24.32 -0.33 -5.42
C GLN A 315 25.60 -0.08 -4.60
N ARG A 316 25.47 0.30 -3.33
CA ARG A 316 26.62 0.43 -2.41
C ARG A 316 27.35 -0.90 -2.21
N LYS A 317 26.65 -2.03 -2.16
CA LYS A 317 27.28 -3.37 -2.12
C LYS A 317 28.07 -3.64 -3.40
N CYS A 318 27.51 -3.38 -4.58
CA CYS A 318 28.18 -3.60 -5.85
C CYS A 318 29.42 -2.72 -6.02
N GLN A 319 29.35 -1.45 -5.58
CA GLN A 319 30.50 -0.54 -5.55
C GLN A 319 31.62 -1.07 -4.65
N ARG A 320 31.30 -1.62 -3.47
CA ARG A 320 32.31 -2.22 -2.59
C ARG A 320 33.01 -3.42 -3.22
N ILE A 321 32.28 -4.29 -3.91
CA ILE A 321 32.88 -5.44 -4.64
C ILE A 321 33.79 -4.91 -5.76
N GLN A 322 33.29 -3.98 -6.58
CA GLN A 322 34.06 -3.39 -7.67
C GLN A 322 35.35 -2.71 -7.18
N ASN A 323 35.27 -1.96 -6.06
CA ASN A 323 36.43 -1.33 -5.45
C ASN A 323 37.43 -2.36 -4.92
N ALA A 324 36.97 -3.48 -4.34
CA ALA A 324 37.85 -4.58 -3.94
C ALA A 324 38.60 -5.18 -5.15
N CYS A 325 37.90 -5.42 -6.26
CA CYS A 325 38.52 -5.94 -7.48
C CYS A 325 39.56 -4.96 -8.05
N LYS A 326 39.25 -3.66 -8.10
CA LYS A 326 40.20 -2.61 -8.52
C LYS A 326 41.44 -2.54 -7.63
N ALA A 327 41.26 -2.72 -6.33
CA ALA A 327 42.33 -2.75 -5.34
C ALA A 327 43.10 -4.09 -5.28
N LYS A 328 42.88 -5.00 -6.26
CA LYS A 328 43.47 -6.35 -6.32
C LYS A 328 43.17 -7.22 -5.07
N ARG A 329 42.06 -6.95 -4.38
CA ARG A 329 41.57 -7.74 -3.23
C ARG A 329 40.55 -8.77 -3.72
N PHE A 330 41.04 -9.96 -4.00
CA PHE A 330 40.27 -10.99 -4.70
C PHE A 330 39.63 -12.05 -3.80
N VAL A 331 39.45 -11.76 -2.50
CA VAL A 331 38.71 -12.64 -1.59
C VAL A 331 37.42 -11.93 -1.14
N GLY A 332 36.26 -12.52 -1.41
CA GLY A 332 34.96 -11.90 -1.08
C GLY A 332 33.73 -12.75 -1.45
N PRO A 333 32.51 -12.15 -1.48
CA PRO A 333 32.22 -10.71 -1.37
C PRO A 333 32.32 -10.16 0.07
N PRO A 334 32.59 -8.85 0.25
CA PRO A 334 32.59 -8.22 1.57
C PRO A 334 31.22 -8.31 2.24
N ASN A 335 31.19 -8.60 3.55
CA ASN A 335 29.98 -8.79 4.35
C ASN A 335 29.06 -9.91 3.80
N LYS A 336 29.64 -11.00 3.31
CA LYS A 336 28.89 -12.15 2.78
C LYS A 336 27.80 -12.59 3.76
N GLY A 337 26.57 -12.72 3.27
CA GLY A 337 25.42 -13.20 4.05
C GLY A 337 24.82 -12.19 5.03
N LYS A 338 25.37 -10.98 5.14
CA LYS A 338 24.80 -9.92 5.98
C LYS A 338 23.52 -9.39 5.34
N ILE A 339 22.41 -9.41 6.09
CA ILE A 339 21.18 -8.72 5.71
C ILE A 339 21.44 -7.21 5.79
N LEU A 340 21.25 -6.50 4.68
CA LEU A 340 21.47 -5.06 4.58
C LEU A 340 20.17 -4.27 4.64
N THR A 341 19.01 -4.89 4.38
CA THR A 341 17.71 -4.26 4.67
C THR A 341 17.62 -3.95 6.17
N PRO A 342 17.31 -2.70 6.54
CA PRO A 342 17.09 -2.35 7.94
C PRO A 342 16.02 -3.22 8.57
N LYS A 343 16.19 -3.55 9.86
CA LYS A 343 15.13 -4.22 10.62
C LYS A 343 13.88 -3.33 10.59
N ARG A 344 12.74 -3.96 10.29
CA ARG A 344 11.45 -3.27 10.29
C ARG A 344 11.15 -2.82 11.72
N ARG A 345 10.63 -1.61 11.86
CA ARG A 345 10.31 -1.00 13.15
C ARG A 345 8.85 -1.27 13.48
N THR A 346 8.59 -1.48 14.77
CA THR A 346 7.24 -1.37 15.33
C THR A 346 6.98 0.11 15.59
N ILE A 347 5.81 0.60 15.18
CA ILE A 347 5.35 1.95 15.46
C ILE A 347 4.17 1.92 16.42
N ASP A 348 3.96 3.02 17.12
CA ASP A 348 2.64 3.33 17.64
C ASP A 348 1.74 3.70 16.46
N VAL A 349 0.62 2.98 16.36
CA VAL A 349 -0.38 3.15 15.29
C VAL A 349 -1.42 4.22 15.65
N GLY A 350 -1.33 4.79 16.85
CA GLY A 350 -2.20 5.84 17.35
C GLY A 350 -3.67 5.41 17.38
N LEU A 351 -4.53 6.17 16.71
CA LEU A 351 -5.96 5.90 16.66
C LEU A 351 -6.24 4.56 15.96
N VAL A 352 -6.90 3.65 16.68
CA VAL A 352 -7.54 2.47 16.11
C VAL A 352 -9.00 2.81 15.89
N MET A 353 -9.43 2.88 14.62
CA MET A 353 -10.82 3.18 14.34
C MET A 353 -11.70 1.97 14.69
N ALA A 354 -12.83 2.26 15.32
CA ALA A 354 -13.89 1.30 15.58
C ALA A 354 -15.12 1.71 14.77
N SER A 355 -15.76 0.73 14.14
CA SER A 355 -17.00 0.89 13.38
C SER A 355 -18.18 1.21 14.30
#